data_AF-A0A2E6HSJ4-F1
#
_entry.id   AF-A0A2E6HSJ4-F1
#
_cell.length_a   1.000
_cell.length_b   1.000
_cell.length_c   1.000
_cell.angle_alpha   90.00
_cell.angle_beta   90.00
_cell.angle_gamma   90.00
#
_symmetry.space_group_name_H-M   'P 1'
#
loop_
_entity.id
_entity.type
_entity.pdbx_description
1 polymer ?
#
loop_
_entity_poly.entity_id
_entity_poly.type
_entity_poly.pdbx_seq_one_letter_code
_entity_poly.pdbx_strand_id
1 'polypeptide(L)'
;MPAQYSATDSNSGLEVTVTGEFPDETDDRVRIARTTNLFTRLMATILSTESTDERNQRFRAIETQLEIADSLIKGDMESVGELVRETLNDMGITEEQIREAEEQWREQIVNLGGDPDSVENIFPGGSSHQNDSESESLEEITDDEIENLFSSSEGDSEHPDDSTDEENPS
;
A
#
# COMPACT_ATOMS: atom_id res chain seq x y z
N MET A 1 -14.25 -22.02 20.68
CA MET A 1 -15.14 -20.84 20.61
C MET A 1 -14.36 -19.72 19.94
N PRO A 2 -14.98 -18.81 19.18
CA PRO A 2 -14.27 -17.66 18.64
C PRO A 2 -13.63 -16.86 19.78
N ALA A 3 -12.48 -16.27 19.50
CA ALA A 3 -11.86 -15.32 20.40
C ALA A 3 -12.69 -14.04 20.46
N GLN A 4 -12.75 -13.43 21.64
CA GLN A 4 -13.45 -12.18 21.88
C GLN A 4 -12.47 -11.17 22.50
N TYR A 5 -12.48 -9.95 21.98
CA TYR A 5 -11.89 -8.79 22.64
C TYR A 5 -12.99 -7.75 22.87
N SER A 6 -13.01 -7.12 24.04
CA SER A 6 -13.91 -6.00 24.34
C SER A 6 -13.09 -4.79 24.80
N ALA A 7 -13.49 -3.61 24.35
CA ALA A 7 -13.00 -2.33 24.85
C ALA A 7 -14.18 -1.46 25.27
N THR A 8 -14.03 -0.77 26.41
CA THR A 8 -15.05 0.12 26.97
C THR A 8 -14.46 1.50 27.17
N ASP A 9 -15.10 2.56 26.65
CA ASP A 9 -14.74 3.92 27.03
C ASP A 9 -15.33 4.26 28.42
N SER A 10 -14.47 4.65 29.35
CA SER A 10 -14.83 4.88 30.76
C SER A 10 -15.67 6.13 31.00
N ASN A 11 -15.82 7.01 30.01
CA ASN A 11 -16.47 8.31 30.15
C ASN A 11 -17.94 8.25 29.68
N SER A 12 -18.17 7.56 28.56
CA SER A 12 -19.48 7.34 27.94
C SER A 12 -20.13 6.01 28.34
N GLY A 13 -19.35 5.02 28.78
CA GLY A 13 -19.82 3.65 28.97
C GLY A 13 -20.04 2.88 27.66
N LEU A 14 -19.61 3.44 26.51
CA LEU A 14 -19.67 2.75 25.21
C LEU A 14 -18.75 1.52 25.22
N GLU A 15 -19.29 0.37 24.82
CA GLU A 15 -18.51 -0.86 24.60
C GLU A 15 -18.48 -1.24 23.12
N VAL A 16 -17.31 -1.64 22.63
CA VAL A 16 -17.14 -2.32 21.33
C VAL A 16 -16.51 -3.69 21.57
N THR A 17 -17.22 -4.73 21.16
CA THR A 17 -16.72 -6.12 21.11
C THR A 17 -16.33 -6.49 19.69
N VAL A 18 -15.13 -7.08 19.54
CA VAL A 18 -14.66 -7.75 18.32
C VAL A 18 -14.62 -9.25 18.58
N THR A 19 -15.17 -10.05 17.66
CA THR A 19 -15.18 -11.52 17.74
C THR A 19 -14.71 -12.14 16.44
N GLY A 20 -13.89 -13.18 16.52
CA GLY A 20 -13.45 -13.93 15.35
C GLY A 20 -12.43 -15.02 15.67
N GLU A 21 -11.70 -15.47 14.67
CA GLU A 21 -10.49 -16.26 14.86
C GLU A 21 -9.30 -15.31 14.89
N PHE A 22 -8.62 -15.21 16.04
CA PHE A 22 -7.48 -14.29 16.22
C PHE A 22 -6.18 -15.07 16.07
N PRO A 23 -5.18 -14.55 15.32
CA PRO A 23 -3.89 -15.20 15.10
C PRO A 23 -3.19 -15.48 16.43
N ASP A 24 -2.37 -16.53 16.48
CA ASP A 24 -1.69 -16.94 17.71
C ASP A 24 -0.55 -16.01 18.13
N GLU A 25 0.01 -15.23 17.20
CA GLU A 25 1.06 -14.27 17.50
C GLU A 25 0.58 -13.18 18.49
N THR A 26 1.39 -12.95 19.51
CA THR A 26 1.10 -12.03 20.61
C THR A 26 1.05 -10.59 20.14
N ASP A 27 1.97 -10.19 19.24
CA ASP A 27 1.99 -8.83 18.70
C ASP A 27 0.72 -8.49 17.92
N ASP A 28 0.16 -9.44 17.17
CA ASP A 28 -1.11 -9.24 16.43
C ASP A 28 -2.31 -9.20 17.38
N ARG A 29 -2.34 -10.06 18.41
CA ARG A 29 -3.34 -9.97 19.48
C ARG A 29 -3.30 -8.61 20.19
N VAL A 30 -2.10 -8.03 20.39
CA VAL A 30 -1.90 -6.68 20.94
C VAL A 30 -2.32 -5.57 19.96
N ARG A 31 -2.10 -5.74 18.64
CA ARG A 31 -2.58 -4.82 17.60
C ARG A 31 -4.11 -4.78 17.56
N ILE A 32 -4.79 -5.93 17.54
CA ILE A 32 -6.26 -6.04 17.62
C ILE A 32 -6.77 -5.28 18.84
N ALA A 33 -6.21 -5.57 20.03
CA ALA A 33 -6.58 -4.88 21.27
C ALA A 33 -6.40 -3.35 21.19
N ARG A 34 -5.28 -2.86 20.62
CA ARG A 34 -5.00 -1.44 20.47
C ARG A 34 -5.98 -0.76 19.49
N THR A 35 -6.27 -1.39 18.35
CA THR A 35 -7.18 -0.88 17.33
C THR A 35 -8.61 -0.81 17.87
N THR A 36 -9.11 -1.84 18.56
CA THR A 36 -10.45 -1.79 19.18
C THR A 36 -10.56 -0.67 20.22
N ASN A 37 -9.53 -0.46 21.06
CA ASN A 37 -9.48 0.66 22.01
C ASN A 37 -9.39 2.04 21.33
N LEU A 38 -8.80 2.15 20.14
CA LEU A 38 -8.79 3.39 19.37
C LEU A 38 -10.18 3.68 18.79
N PHE A 39 -10.78 2.69 18.11
CA PHE A 39 -12.11 2.80 17.53
C PHE A 39 -13.20 3.08 18.58
N THR A 40 -13.15 2.44 19.75
CA THR A 40 -14.10 2.68 20.86
C THR A 40 -14.08 4.15 21.32
N ARG A 41 -12.88 4.72 21.52
CA ARG A 41 -12.74 6.13 21.92
C ARG A 41 -13.12 7.10 20.80
N LEU A 42 -12.85 6.73 19.55
CA LEU A 42 -13.28 7.50 18.38
C LEU A 42 -14.82 7.55 18.32
N MET A 43 -15.49 6.40 18.38
CA MET A 43 -16.96 6.29 18.42
C MET A 43 -17.57 7.05 19.61
N ALA A 44 -16.98 6.96 20.81
CA ALA A 44 -17.42 7.74 21.97
C ALA A 44 -17.31 9.26 21.73
N THR A 45 -16.24 9.70 21.05
CA THR A 45 -16.04 11.11 20.67
C THR A 45 -17.08 11.56 19.66
N ILE A 46 -17.40 10.76 18.62
CA ILE A 46 -18.48 11.08 17.68
C ILE A 46 -19.82 11.18 18.42
N LEU A 47 -20.15 10.19 19.25
CA LEU A 47 -21.43 10.11 19.97
C LEU A 47 -21.60 11.23 21.02
N SER A 48 -20.52 11.79 21.57
CA SER A 48 -20.57 12.99 22.43
C SER A 48 -20.87 14.30 21.69
N THR A 49 -20.91 14.29 20.35
CA THR A 49 -21.21 15.48 19.54
C THR A 49 -22.70 15.82 19.68
N GLU A 50 -23.03 16.96 20.30
CA GLU A 50 -24.41 17.39 20.55
C GLU A 50 -25.20 17.61 19.24
N SER A 51 -24.60 18.35 18.30
CA SER A 51 -25.18 18.65 16.98
C SER A 51 -25.34 17.38 16.16
N THR A 52 -26.57 17.08 15.73
CA THR A 52 -26.86 15.92 14.87
C THR A 52 -26.20 16.03 13.51
N ASP A 53 -26.19 17.21 12.90
CA ASP A 53 -25.62 17.40 11.55
C ASP A 53 -24.10 17.24 11.59
N GLU A 54 -23.45 17.82 12.61
CA GLU A 54 -22.00 17.65 12.82
C GLU A 54 -21.64 16.20 13.18
N ARG A 55 -22.47 15.53 13.98
CA ARG A 55 -22.29 14.10 14.32
C ARG A 55 -22.40 13.21 13.08
N ASN A 56 -23.34 13.51 12.18
CA ASN A 56 -23.50 12.79 10.91
C ASN A 56 -22.32 13.04 9.95
N GLN A 57 -21.80 14.27 9.88
CA GLN A 57 -20.58 14.59 9.13
C GLN A 57 -19.34 13.86 9.69
N ARG A 58 -19.20 13.81 11.02
CA ARG A 58 -18.14 13.07 11.71
C ARG A 58 -18.23 11.55 11.47
N PHE A 59 -19.43 10.98 11.35
CA PHE A 59 -19.59 9.57 10.95
C PHE A 59 -19.10 9.33 9.53
N ARG A 60 -19.62 10.06 8.52
CA ARG A 60 -19.21 9.93 7.12
C ARG A 60 -17.69 10.03 6.94
N ALA A 61 -17.08 11.05 7.52
CA ALA A 61 -15.65 11.28 7.43
C ALA A 61 -14.80 10.10 7.98
N ILE A 62 -15.36 9.25 8.84
CA ILE A 62 -14.71 8.07 9.42
C ILE A 62 -15.11 6.79 8.67
N GLU A 63 -16.33 6.70 8.16
CA GLU A 63 -16.80 5.65 7.24
C GLU A 63 -15.89 5.62 5.99
N THR A 64 -15.74 6.75 5.30
CA THR A 64 -14.85 6.87 4.12
C THR A 64 -13.37 6.58 4.44
N GLN A 65 -12.89 6.97 5.63
CA GLN A 65 -11.51 6.63 6.05
C GLN A 65 -11.31 5.13 6.29
N LEU A 66 -12.33 4.43 6.77
CA LEU A 66 -12.30 2.97 6.97
C LEU A 66 -12.42 2.22 5.64
N GLU A 67 -13.22 2.73 4.70
CA GLU A 67 -13.35 2.19 3.34
C GLU A 67 -12.04 2.35 2.55
N ILE A 68 -11.42 3.53 2.57
CA ILE A 68 -10.08 3.75 1.98
C ILE A 68 -9.04 2.82 2.61
N ALA A 69 -9.06 2.64 3.94
CA ALA A 69 -8.13 1.74 4.62
C ALA A 69 -8.34 0.26 4.26
N ASP A 70 -9.58 -0.19 4.11
CA ASP A 70 -9.93 -1.56 3.70
C ASP A 70 -9.50 -1.84 2.25
N SER A 71 -9.76 -0.90 1.32
CA SER A 71 -9.29 -0.99 -0.07
C SER A 71 -7.76 -0.99 -0.17
N LEU A 72 -7.05 -0.14 0.58
CA LEU A 72 -5.59 -0.16 0.68
C LEU A 72 -5.05 -1.50 1.22
N ILE A 73 -5.71 -2.11 2.21
CA ILE A 73 -5.33 -3.42 2.77
C ILE A 73 -5.55 -4.55 1.76
N LYS A 74 -6.55 -4.42 0.88
CA LYS A 74 -6.83 -5.36 -0.23
C LYS A 74 -5.91 -5.18 -1.43
N GLY A 75 -5.23 -4.03 -1.55
CA GLY A 75 -4.51 -3.63 -2.76
C GLY A 75 -5.41 -3.13 -3.89
N ASP A 76 -6.67 -2.79 -3.57
CA ASP A 76 -7.66 -2.28 -4.52
C ASP A 76 -7.51 -0.76 -4.67
N MET A 77 -6.56 -0.37 -5.53
CA MET A 77 -6.28 1.05 -5.79
C MET A 77 -7.38 1.74 -6.60
N GLU A 78 -8.17 1.00 -7.38
CA GLU A 78 -9.32 1.55 -8.13
C GLU A 78 -10.37 2.08 -7.16
N SER A 79 -10.79 1.26 -6.18
CA SER A 79 -11.70 1.69 -5.11
C SER A 79 -11.11 2.82 -4.24
N VAL A 80 -9.78 2.86 -4.02
CA VAL A 80 -9.14 3.99 -3.33
C VAL A 80 -9.30 5.29 -4.11
N GLY A 81 -9.08 5.25 -5.43
CA GLY A 81 -9.20 6.43 -6.29
C GLY A 81 -10.62 6.97 -6.40
N GLU A 82 -11.63 6.09 -6.47
CA GLU A 82 -13.05 6.50 -6.42
C GLU A 82 -13.39 7.20 -5.09
N LEU A 83 -13.02 6.60 -3.95
CA LEU A 83 -13.29 7.17 -2.62
C LEU A 83 -12.54 8.50 -2.37
N VAL A 84 -11.32 8.63 -2.90
CA VAL A 84 -10.56 9.90 -2.84
C VAL A 84 -11.25 10.97 -3.71
N ARG A 85 -11.69 10.64 -4.92
CA ARG A 85 -12.46 11.59 -5.77
C ARG A 85 -13.78 12.01 -5.14
N GLU A 86 -14.53 11.08 -4.55
CA GLU A 86 -15.76 11.40 -3.82
C GLU A 86 -15.46 12.35 -2.64
N THR A 87 -14.43 12.05 -1.83
CA THR A 87 -13.99 12.91 -0.73
C THR A 87 -13.62 14.34 -1.18
N LEU A 88 -12.90 14.48 -2.29
CA LEU A 88 -12.49 15.77 -2.83
C LEU A 88 -13.70 16.56 -3.38
N ASN A 89 -14.62 15.90 -4.09
CA ASN A 89 -15.87 16.49 -4.56
C ASN A 89 -16.80 16.91 -3.40
N ASP A 90 -16.90 16.14 -2.31
CA ASP A 90 -17.70 16.49 -1.12
C ASP A 90 -17.11 17.69 -0.34
N MET A 91 -15.79 17.94 -0.47
CA MET A 91 -15.14 19.19 -0.03
C MET A 91 -15.34 20.38 -1.00
N GLY A 92 -16.00 20.18 -2.13
CA GLY A 92 -16.26 21.20 -3.15
C GLY A 92 -15.11 21.47 -4.13
N ILE A 93 -14.13 20.56 -4.21
CA ILE A 93 -13.08 20.57 -5.24
C ILE A 93 -13.68 19.93 -6.49
N THR A 94 -13.70 20.63 -7.62
CA THR A 94 -14.33 20.08 -8.84
C THR A 94 -13.43 19.03 -9.51
N GLU A 95 -14.02 18.13 -10.28
CA GLU A 95 -13.28 17.11 -11.05
C GLU A 95 -12.14 17.68 -11.91
N GLU A 96 -12.33 18.89 -12.48
CA GLU A 96 -11.26 19.58 -13.23
C GLU A 96 -10.11 20.04 -12.32
N GLN A 97 -10.39 20.48 -11.09
CA GLN A 97 -9.36 20.80 -10.09
C GLN A 97 -8.66 19.56 -9.56
N ILE A 98 -9.36 18.41 -9.48
CA ILE A 98 -8.73 17.11 -9.17
C ILE A 98 -7.78 16.74 -10.32
N ARG A 99 -8.21 16.88 -11.57
CA ARG A 99 -7.38 16.63 -12.77
C ARG A 99 -6.16 17.55 -12.86
N GLU A 100 -6.33 18.86 -12.59
CA GLU A 100 -5.23 19.82 -12.48
C GLU A 100 -4.24 19.47 -11.36
N ALA A 101 -4.71 18.94 -10.22
CA ALA A 101 -3.87 18.53 -9.10
C ALA A 101 -3.11 17.22 -9.40
N GLU A 102 -3.77 16.24 -10.03
CA GLU A 102 -3.18 14.97 -10.48
C GLU A 102 -2.02 15.23 -11.46
N GLU A 103 -2.22 16.11 -12.44
CA GLU A 103 -1.19 16.48 -13.42
C GLU A 103 0.02 17.17 -12.75
N GLN A 104 -0.24 18.08 -11.79
CA GLN A 104 0.82 18.69 -10.96
C GLN A 104 1.54 17.69 -10.03
N TRP A 105 0.88 16.65 -9.55
CA TRP A 105 1.49 15.60 -8.73
C TRP A 105 2.33 14.63 -9.56
N ARG A 106 1.85 14.27 -10.76
CA ARG A 106 2.60 13.50 -11.77
C ARG A 106 3.90 14.23 -12.14
N GLU A 107 3.83 15.53 -12.47
CA GLU A 107 5.04 16.34 -12.72
C GLU A 107 6.00 16.36 -11.53
N GLN A 108 5.51 16.51 -10.29
CA GLN A 108 6.36 16.56 -9.10
C GLN A 108 7.03 15.23 -8.79
N ILE A 109 6.35 14.10 -8.97
CA ILE A 109 6.91 12.77 -8.74
C ILE A 109 8.00 12.43 -9.77
N VAL A 110 7.79 12.76 -11.05
CA VAL A 110 8.82 12.63 -12.09
C VAL A 110 10.04 13.50 -11.77
N ASN A 111 9.84 14.76 -11.35
CA ASN A 111 10.93 15.65 -10.94
C ASN A 111 11.67 15.20 -9.66
N LEU A 112 11.05 14.35 -8.84
CA LEU A 112 11.67 13.72 -7.66
C LEU A 112 12.36 12.38 -7.99
N GLY A 113 12.27 11.89 -9.23
CA GLY A 113 12.80 10.59 -9.64
C GLY A 113 11.97 9.41 -9.15
N GLY A 114 10.70 9.64 -8.82
CA GLY A 114 9.72 8.59 -8.52
C GLY A 114 8.98 8.13 -9.78
N ASP A 115 8.27 7.02 -9.63
CA ASP A 115 7.45 6.41 -10.68
C ASP A 115 6.13 7.18 -10.90
N PRO A 116 5.84 7.72 -12.10
CA PRO A 116 4.60 8.43 -12.38
C PRO A 116 3.36 7.51 -12.38
N ASP A 117 3.51 6.22 -12.66
CA ASP A 117 2.39 5.29 -12.81
C ASP A 117 1.76 4.99 -11.43
N SER A 118 2.54 5.19 -10.36
CA SER A 118 2.05 5.27 -8.98
C SER A 118 0.92 6.31 -8.77
N VAL A 119 0.85 7.36 -9.58
CA VAL A 119 -0.24 8.38 -9.53
C VAL A 119 -1.48 7.89 -10.25
N GLU A 120 -1.32 7.22 -11.39
CA GLU A 120 -2.44 6.69 -12.18
C GLU A 120 -3.20 5.57 -11.45
N ASN A 121 -2.50 4.79 -10.63
CA ASN A 121 -3.12 3.86 -9.68
C ASN A 121 -4.03 4.58 -8.65
N ILE A 122 -3.66 5.78 -8.19
CA ILE A 122 -4.42 6.55 -7.19
C ILE A 122 -5.57 7.36 -7.85
N PHE A 123 -5.46 7.66 -9.15
CA PHE A 123 -6.45 8.41 -9.92
C PHE A 123 -6.76 7.75 -11.27
N PRO A 124 -7.39 6.55 -11.29
CA PRO A 124 -7.67 5.81 -12.52
C PRO A 124 -8.55 6.65 -13.46
N GLY A 125 -8.02 7.04 -14.63
CA GLY A 125 -8.78 7.78 -15.65
C GLY A 125 -8.54 9.28 -15.79
N GLY A 126 -7.56 9.88 -15.10
CA GLY A 126 -7.09 11.24 -15.46
C GLY A 126 -6.34 11.31 -16.80
N SER A 127 -5.83 10.16 -17.26
CA SER A 127 -5.09 9.91 -18.49
C SER A 127 -5.94 9.94 -19.76
N SER A 128 -6.66 11.04 -20.01
CA SER A 128 -7.27 11.31 -21.34
C SER A 128 -6.26 11.76 -22.41
N HIS A 129 -4.95 11.66 -22.12
CA HIS A 129 -3.89 11.75 -23.12
C HIS A 129 -3.76 10.43 -23.88
N GLN A 130 -4.14 10.45 -25.16
CA GLN A 130 -3.76 9.40 -26.11
C GLN A 130 -2.25 9.46 -26.37
N ASN A 131 -1.47 8.83 -25.50
CA ASN A 131 -0.17 8.33 -25.91
C ASN A 131 -0.43 7.13 -26.83
N ASP A 132 -0.21 7.31 -28.13
CA ASP A 132 0.08 6.20 -29.05
C ASP A 132 1.48 5.63 -28.72
N SER A 133 1.70 5.25 -27.46
CA SER A 133 2.78 4.36 -27.06
C SER A 133 2.41 2.99 -27.59
N GLU A 134 3.15 2.52 -28.60
CA GLU A 134 2.98 1.18 -29.13
C GLU A 134 3.03 0.18 -27.98
N SER A 135 2.01 -0.67 -27.88
CA SER A 135 2.04 -1.82 -26.98
C SER A 135 3.11 -2.77 -27.49
N GLU A 136 4.35 -2.59 -27.03
CA GLU A 136 5.41 -3.59 -27.16
C GLU A 136 4.86 -4.88 -26.60
N SER A 137 4.54 -5.81 -27.50
CA SER A 137 4.14 -7.15 -27.12
C SER A 137 5.26 -7.74 -26.30
N LEU A 138 4.93 -8.24 -25.10
CA LEU A 138 5.82 -9.13 -24.35
C LEU A 138 6.23 -10.26 -25.30
N GLU A 139 7.44 -10.19 -25.84
CA GLU A 139 8.01 -11.29 -26.60
C GLU A 139 8.15 -12.46 -25.61
N GLU A 140 7.54 -13.58 -25.98
CA GLU A 140 7.46 -14.78 -25.17
C GLU A 140 8.87 -15.36 -25.05
N ILE A 141 9.58 -15.01 -23.97
CA ILE A 141 10.96 -15.45 -23.70
C ILE A 141 11.00 -16.97 -23.84
N THR A 142 11.64 -17.43 -24.91
CA THR A 142 11.68 -18.86 -25.23
C THR A 142 12.65 -19.57 -24.30
N ASP A 143 12.35 -20.83 -23.94
CA ASP A 143 13.20 -21.63 -23.04
C ASP A 143 14.67 -21.69 -23.51
N ASP A 144 14.90 -21.64 -24.83
CA ASP A 144 16.22 -21.62 -25.49
C ASP A 144 17.10 -20.40 -25.10
N GLU A 145 16.51 -19.26 -24.73
CA GLU A 145 17.27 -18.08 -24.28
C GLU A 145 17.72 -18.21 -22.81
N ILE A 146 16.98 -18.97 -22.00
CA ILE A 146 17.27 -19.16 -20.57
C ILE A 146 18.52 -20.05 -20.39
N GLU A 147 18.72 -21.08 -21.22
CA GLU A 147 19.91 -21.94 -21.13
C GLU A 147 21.24 -21.20 -21.43
N ASN A 148 21.20 -20.17 -22.29
CA ASN A 148 22.39 -19.36 -22.60
C ASN A 148 22.90 -18.54 -21.40
N LEU A 149 22.01 -18.10 -20.51
CA LEU A 149 22.38 -17.31 -19.31
C LEU A 149 23.15 -18.12 -18.26
N PHE A 150 22.95 -19.44 -18.20
CA PHE A 150 23.64 -20.32 -17.24
C PHE A 150 24.91 -20.97 -17.80
N SER A 151 25.12 -20.96 -19.12
CA SER A 151 26.21 -21.69 -19.78
C SER A 151 27.60 -21.00 -19.73
N SER A 152 27.71 -19.79 -19.15
CA SER A 152 28.95 -18.99 -19.14
C SER A 152 29.76 -19.04 -17.84
N SER A 153 29.59 -20.09 -17.01
CA SER A 153 30.10 -20.13 -15.63
C SER A 153 30.87 -21.42 -15.25
N GLU A 154 31.61 -22.03 -16.17
CA GLU A 154 32.51 -23.15 -15.81
C GLU A 154 33.80 -23.21 -16.66
N GLY A 155 34.94 -23.35 -15.97
CA GLY A 155 36.19 -23.87 -16.53
C GLY A 155 37.09 -22.94 -17.36
N ASP A 156 38.05 -22.29 -16.70
CA ASP A 156 39.43 -22.32 -17.20
C ASP A 156 40.40 -22.56 -16.04
N SER A 157 41.39 -23.43 -16.24
CA SER A 157 42.26 -23.95 -15.18
C SER A 157 43.59 -24.48 -15.73
N GLU A 158 44.47 -23.58 -16.16
CA GLU A 158 45.84 -23.93 -16.56
C GLU A 158 46.86 -23.72 -15.42
N HIS A 159 47.57 -24.81 -15.09
CA HIS A 159 48.88 -24.73 -14.44
C HIS A 159 49.89 -24.04 -15.36
N PRO A 160 50.95 -23.46 -14.79
CA PRO A 160 52.26 -24.03 -15.10
C PRO A 160 52.94 -24.65 -13.89
N ASP A 161 53.77 -25.65 -14.18
CA ASP A 161 54.65 -26.37 -13.26
C ASP A 161 56.12 -26.05 -13.64
N ASP A 162 57.09 -26.52 -12.83
CA ASP A 162 58.55 -26.44 -13.06
C ASP A 162 59.20 -25.03 -12.90
N SER A 163 60.41 -24.84 -12.34
CA SER A 163 61.43 -25.79 -11.84
C SER A 163 62.17 -25.30 -10.56
N THR A 164 62.81 -26.25 -9.88
CA THR A 164 63.98 -26.23 -8.96
C THR A 164 64.99 -25.04 -9.07
N ASP A 165 65.74 -24.60 -8.05
CA ASP A 165 65.86 -25.02 -6.62
C ASP A 165 66.20 -23.77 -5.72
N GLU A 166 67.17 -23.60 -4.79
CA GLU A 166 68.31 -24.40 -4.26
C GLU A 166 68.71 -23.94 -2.83
N GLU A 167 69.44 -24.80 -2.10
CA GLU A 167 70.20 -24.62 -0.83
C GLU A 167 69.53 -24.06 0.47
N ASN A 168 69.41 -25.00 1.42
CA ASN A 168 69.23 -24.86 2.88
C ASN A 168 70.61 -24.66 3.57
N PRO A 169 70.82 -24.75 4.91
CA PRO A 169 70.13 -24.23 6.12
C PRO A 169 71.02 -23.28 6.97
N SER A 170 70.42 -22.58 7.97
CA SER A 170 70.85 -22.57 9.42
C SER A 170 70.01 -21.62 10.26
#